data_AF-A0A9J7YMT3-F1
#
_entry.id   AF-A0A9J7YMT3-F1
#
_cell.length_a   1.000
_cell.length_b   1.000
_cell.length_c   1.000
_cell.angle_alpha   90.00
_cell.angle_beta   90.00
_cell.angle_gamma   90.00
#
_symmetry.space_group_name_H-M   'P 1'
#
loop_
_entity.id
_entity.type
_entity.pdbx_description
1 polymer ?
#
loop_
_entity_poly.entity_id
_entity_poly.type
_entity_poly.pdbx_seq_one_letter_code
_entity_poly.pdbx_strand_id
1 'polypeptide(L)'
;MNYIMYMKSKTSHHCLHPQPLRMRCKSCALVTSSGHMTGSGRGVEIDRKECVIRMNDAPTRGYQKDVGQRTTLRVVAHSSVQRVLRNRHELLNSSQNTFFIFWGPGNHMRQDGKGLVYNNLRLLKQMMPKLQVYVISGLKMLHFDELFKKETGKDRKKSNSWLSTGWFTMAIAMEICDRINVYGMIPPDFCNSPSPEPSVPYHYYEPAGLDECKMYLSHERGRHGSHHRFITEKRVFANWARMFNIHFYQPDWRPAPVTKNSTDS
;
A
#
# COMPACT_ATOMS: atom_id res chain seq x y z
N MET A 1 -10.73 -17.49 3.79
CA MET A 1 -9.50 -18.08 3.20
C MET A 1 -8.59 -16.94 2.74
N ASN A 2 -7.30 -16.97 3.12
CA ASN A 2 -6.33 -15.94 2.72
C ASN A 2 -5.78 -16.29 1.33
N TYR A 3 -6.17 -15.52 0.31
CA TYR A 3 -5.93 -15.80 -1.12
C TYR A 3 -4.74 -15.02 -1.71
N ILE A 4 -3.81 -14.61 -0.85
CA ILE A 4 -2.49 -14.12 -1.23
C ILE A 4 -1.60 -15.36 -1.39
N MET A 5 -1.14 -15.62 -2.62
CA MET A 5 -0.50 -16.88 -3.00
C MET A 5 1.02 -16.76 -2.96
N TYR A 6 1.71 -17.74 -2.39
CA TYR A 6 3.17 -17.80 -2.36
C TYR A 6 3.74 -18.37 -3.67
N MET A 7 4.78 -17.74 -4.20
CA MET A 7 5.51 -18.26 -5.36
C MET A 7 6.62 -19.20 -4.90
N LYS A 8 6.49 -20.52 -5.11
CA LYS A 8 7.58 -21.46 -4.79
C LYS A 8 8.63 -21.48 -5.90
N SER A 9 9.88 -21.74 -5.50
CA SER A 9 10.94 -22.10 -6.43
C SER A 9 10.96 -23.63 -6.61
N LYS A 10 10.76 -24.11 -7.84
CA LYS A 10 11.12 -25.48 -8.25
C LYS A 10 11.70 -25.45 -9.67
N THR A 11 12.62 -26.39 -9.91
CA THR A 11 13.63 -26.45 -10.98
C THR A 11 13.12 -26.65 -12.41
N SER A 12 11.81 -26.59 -12.67
CA SER A 12 11.28 -26.63 -14.05
C SER A 12 9.94 -25.90 -14.25
N HIS A 13 9.11 -25.79 -13.21
CA HIS A 13 7.84 -25.02 -13.24
C HIS A 13 7.63 -24.25 -11.94
N HIS A 14 7.66 -22.92 -12.00
CA HIS A 14 7.31 -22.06 -10.85
C HIS A 14 5.79 -21.89 -10.82
N CYS A 15 5.15 -22.62 -9.93
CA CYS A 15 3.69 -22.57 -9.72
C CYS A 15 3.36 -21.68 -8.51
N LEU A 16 2.26 -20.92 -8.61
CA LEU A 16 1.67 -20.30 -7.43
C LEU A 16 1.16 -21.41 -6.52
N HIS A 17 1.69 -21.47 -5.31
CA HIS A 17 1.15 -22.36 -4.29
C HIS A 17 0.18 -21.59 -3.39
N PRO A 18 -0.96 -22.20 -3.06
CA PRO A 18 -1.85 -21.69 -2.05
C PRO A 18 -1.19 -21.91 -0.67
N GLN A 19 -0.20 -21.07 -0.34
CA GLN A 19 0.25 -20.90 1.04
C GLN A 19 -0.23 -19.53 1.50
N PRO A 20 -1.10 -19.47 2.53
CA PRO A 20 -1.59 -18.20 3.05
C PRO A 20 -0.43 -17.41 3.66
N LEU A 21 -0.50 -16.08 3.55
CA LEU A 21 0.41 -15.19 4.28
C LEU A 21 0.19 -15.40 5.80
N ARG A 22 1.11 -16.12 6.45
CA ARG A 22 1.09 -16.40 7.89
C ARG A 22 1.89 -15.34 8.64
N MET A 23 1.42 -14.10 8.58
CA MET A 23 2.00 -12.97 9.29
C MET A 23 0.95 -12.35 10.19
N ARG A 24 1.31 -12.13 11.45
CA ARG A 24 0.51 -11.36 12.41
C ARG A 24 1.45 -10.54 13.29
N CYS A 25 1.16 -9.27 13.48
CA CYS A 25 1.98 -8.33 14.23
C CYS A 25 1.10 -7.56 15.22
N LYS A 26 1.59 -7.37 16.44
CA LYS A 26 0.89 -6.57 17.47
C LYS A 26 0.85 -5.09 17.09
N SER A 27 1.93 -4.58 16.50
CA SER A 27 2.00 -3.19 16.06
C SER A 27 2.72 -3.01 14.74
N CYS A 28 2.05 -2.36 13.80
CA CYS A 28 2.59 -2.05 12.48
C CYS A 28 2.84 -0.55 12.33
N ALA A 29 3.94 -0.20 11.64
CA ALA A 29 4.11 1.08 10.97
C ALA A 29 3.78 0.89 9.49
N LEU A 30 2.79 1.60 8.97
CA LEU A 30 2.52 1.70 7.54
C LEU A 30 3.02 3.06 7.07
N VAL A 31 4.09 3.04 6.29
CA VAL A 31 4.73 4.27 5.80
C VAL A 31 4.27 4.50 4.36
N THR A 32 3.55 5.60 4.14
CA THR A 32 3.18 5.99 2.78
C THR A 32 4.37 6.58 2.03
N SER A 33 4.18 6.88 0.75
CA SER A 33 5.17 7.59 -0.04
C SER A 33 5.07 9.12 0.08
N SER A 34 4.14 9.69 0.84
CA SER A 34 3.84 11.13 0.84
C SER A 34 5.05 12.02 1.15
N GLY A 35 5.13 13.18 0.49
CA GLY A 35 6.13 14.21 0.78
C GLY A 35 6.08 14.77 2.19
N HIS A 36 4.97 14.62 2.91
CA HIS A 36 4.88 14.99 4.33
C HIS A 36 5.90 14.25 5.21
N MET A 37 6.44 13.10 4.74
CA MET A 37 7.49 12.39 5.46
C MET A 37 8.82 13.15 5.49
N THR A 38 9.10 14.00 4.51
CA THR A 38 10.37 14.74 4.43
C THR A 38 10.55 15.64 5.64
N GLY A 39 11.67 15.50 6.36
CA GLY A 39 11.97 16.27 7.56
C GLY A 39 11.20 15.86 8.82
N SER A 40 10.39 14.79 8.75
CA SER A 40 9.57 14.35 9.90
C SER A 40 10.39 13.80 11.07
N GLY A 41 11.61 13.31 10.85
CA GLY A 41 12.46 12.74 11.91
C GLY A 41 11.89 11.47 12.57
N ARG A 42 10.88 10.82 11.96
CA ARG A 42 10.15 9.69 12.56
C ARG A 42 10.82 8.33 12.35
N GLY A 43 11.98 8.26 11.70
CA GLY A 43 12.59 7.00 11.31
C GLY A 43 12.84 6.03 12.46
N VAL A 44 13.33 6.53 13.60
CA VAL A 44 13.56 5.72 14.81
C VAL A 44 12.25 5.20 15.39
N GLU A 45 11.18 5.99 15.37
CA GLU A 45 9.87 5.60 15.87
C GLU A 45 9.25 4.49 14.99
N ILE A 46 9.37 4.65 13.66
CA ILE A 46 8.93 3.67 12.66
C ILE A 46 9.66 2.34 12.86
N ASP A 47 10.99 2.38 12.98
CA ASP A 47 11.83 1.18 13.12
C ASP A 47 11.67 0.48 14.46
N ARG A 48 10.98 1.07 15.45
CA ARG A 48 10.61 0.39 16.71
C ARG A 48 9.36 -0.47 16.60
N LYS A 49 8.55 -0.32 15.55
CA LYS A 49 7.35 -1.15 15.38
C LYS A 49 7.75 -2.58 15.00
N GLU A 50 6.89 -3.54 15.36
CA GLU A 50 7.16 -4.96 15.09
C GLU A 50 7.26 -5.22 13.59
N CYS A 51 6.30 -4.68 12.83
CA CYS A 51 6.25 -4.77 11.38
C CYS A 51 6.27 -3.39 10.73
N VAL A 52 7.14 -3.21 9.73
CA VAL A 52 7.17 -1.99 8.90
C VAL A 52 6.69 -2.33 7.50
N ILE A 53 5.60 -1.70 7.07
CA ILE A 53 4.92 -1.91 5.79
C ILE A 53 5.22 -0.73 4.87
N ARG A 54 5.74 -1.01 3.67
CA ARG A 54 6.05 -0.02 2.63
C ARG A 54 5.36 -0.35 1.31
N MET A 55 5.34 0.60 0.40
CA MET A 55 4.68 0.46 -0.90
C MET A 55 5.64 0.70 -2.06
N ASN A 56 5.44 -0.04 -3.14
CA ASN A 56 6.08 0.18 -4.43
C ASN A 56 7.60 0.34 -4.33
N ASP A 57 8.15 1.34 -5.00
CA ASP A 57 9.58 1.66 -5.09
C ASP A 57 10.03 2.71 -4.07
N ALA A 58 9.22 3.01 -3.04
CA ALA A 58 9.58 3.96 -1.99
C ALA A 58 10.90 3.55 -1.30
N PRO A 59 11.99 4.34 -1.43
CA PRO A 59 13.31 3.97 -0.93
C PRO A 59 13.46 4.31 0.56
N THR A 60 14.35 3.60 1.24
CA THR A 60 14.77 3.95 2.60
C THR A 60 16.12 4.64 2.61
N ARG A 61 17.01 4.25 1.70
CA ARG A 61 18.34 4.83 1.58
C ARG A 61 18.26 6.32 1.19
N GLY A 62 18.93 7.16 1.97
CA GLY A 62 18.90 8.62 1.83
C GLY A 62 17.79 9.28 2.64
N TYR A 63 16.85 8.50 3.20
CA TYR A 63 15.66 8.99 3.89
C TYR A 63 15.50 8.39 5.30
N GLN A 64 16.49 7.65 5.80
CA GLN A 64 16.36 6.84 7.02
C GLN A 64 15.96 7.67 8.25
N LYS A 65 16.42 8.92 8.35
CA LYS A 65 16.05 9.83 9.45
C LYS A 65 14.53 10.01 9.55
N ASP A 66 13.86 10.06 8.40
CA ASP A 66 12.45 10.38 8.28
C ASP A 66 11.58 9.14 8.18
N VAL A 67 11.99 8.17 7.35
CA VAL A 67 11.15 7.01 7.02
C VAL A 67 11.64 5.71 7.63
N GLY A 68 12.78 5.70 8.33
CA GLY A 68 13.40 4.50 8.89
C GLY A 68 14.10 3.64 7.84
N GLN A 69 14.76 2.57 8.29
CA GLN A 69 15.51 1.63 7.45
C GLN A 69 14.86 0.24 7.34
N ARG A 70 13.98 -0.14 8.27
CA ARG A 70 13.38 -1.48 8.28
C ARG A 70 12.26 -1.59 7.26
N THR A 71 12.12 -2.78 6.68
CA THR A 71 10.97 -3.18 5.87
C THR A 71 10.65 -4.65 6.15
N THR A 72 9.48 -4.91 6.72
CA THR A 72 8.97 -6.27 6.98
C THR A 72 8.08 -6.73 5.84
N LEU A 73 7.21 -5.86 5.33
CA LEU A 73 6.31 -6.13 4.21
C LEU A 73 6.39 -5.01 3.18
N ARG A 74 6.45 -5.35 1.89
CA ARG A 74 6.35 -4.41 0.78
C ARG A 74 5.26 -4.82 -0.19
N VAL A 75 4.26 -3.96 -0.39
CA VAL A 75 3.17 -4.16 -1.35
C VAL A 75 3.49 -3.43 -2.64
N VAL A 76 3.52 -4.12 -3.77
CA VAL A 76 4.04 -3.60 -5.04
C VAL A 76 3.00 -3.75 -6.15
N ALA A 77 2.59 -2.64 -6.75
CA ALA A 77 1.77 -2.63 -7.96
C ALA A 77 2.57 -3.08 -9.18
N HIS A 78 1.90 -3.70 -10.14
CA HIS A 78 2.46 -4.14 -11.43
C HIS A 78 3.27 -3.05 -12.14
N SER A 79 2.79 -1.80 -12.10
CA SER A 79 3.44 -0.63 -12.71
C SER A 79 4.74 -0.21 -12.02
N SER A 80 4.98 -0.66 -10.80
CA SER A 80 6.17 -0.36 -10.00
C SER A 80 7.20 -1.50 -10.02
N VAL A 81 6.86 -2.67 -10.55
CA VAL A 81 7.74 -3.86 -10.54
C VAL A 81 9.09 -3.57 -11.19
N GLN A 82 9.11 -2.91 -12.34
CA GLN A 82 10.37 -2.59 -13.03
C GLN A 82 11.26 -1.64 -12.21
N ARG A 83 10.68 -0.64 -11.53
CA ARG A 83 11.44 0.28 -10.67
C ARG A 83 11.99 -0.43 -9.43
N VAL A 84 11.18 -1.28 -8.80
CA VAL A 84 11.61 -2.12 -7.67
C VAL A 84 12.76 -3.05 -8.08
N LEU A 85 12.65 -3.72 -9.23
CA LEU A 85 13.69 -4.63 -9.75
C LEU A 85 15.00 -3.92 -10.10
N ARG A 86 14.92 -2.68 -10.61
CA ARG A 86 16.10 -1.85 -10.88
C ARG A 86 16.81 -1.42 -9.60
N ASN A 87 16.08 -1.19 -8.51
CA ASN A 87 16.65 -0.86 -7.22
C ASN A 87 17.15 -2.12 -6.48
N ARG A 88 18.20 -2.73 -7.04
CA ARG A 88 18.83 -3.94 -6.49
C ARG A 88 19.28 -3.77 -5.05
N HIS A 89 19.72 -2.58 -4.65
CA HIS A 89 20.16 -2.32 -3.29
C HIS A 89 19.03 -2.48 -2.27
N GLU A 90 17.85 -1.95 -2.52
CA GLU A 90 16.69 -2.15 -1.64
C GLU A 90 16.27 -3.63 -1.59
N LEU A 91 16.33 -4.35 -2.72
CA LEU A 91 16.02 -5.78 -2.78
C LEU A 91 17.06 -6.65 -2.06
N LEU A 92 18.35 -6.29 -2.13
CA LEU A 92 19.45 -7.01 -1.49
C LEU A 92 19.57 -6.68 0.00
N ASN A 93 19.31 -5.42 0.38
CA ASN A 93 19.27 -4.98 1.78
C ASN A 93 17.99 -5.42 2.49
N SER A 94 16.95 -5.79 1.75
CA SER A 94 15.81 -6.48 2.32
C SER A 94 16.29 -7.77 2.97
N SER A 95 16.09 -7.89 4.28
CA SER A 95 16.41 -9.11 5.01
C SER A 95 15.72 -10.32 4.36
N GLN A 96 16.24 -11.53 4.57
CA GLN A 96 15.56 -12.76 4.12
C GLN A 96 14.11 -12.90 4.64
N ASN A 97 13.73 -12.06 5.62
CA ASN A 97 12.42 -12.02 6.26
C ASN A 97 11.48 -10.94 5.68
N THR A 98 11.88 -10.21 4.65
CA THR A 98 11.01 -9.22 4.01
C THR A 98 10.04 -9.91 3.04
N PHE A 99 8.74 -9.74 3.29
CA PHE A 99 7.66 -10.23 2.45
C PHE A 99 7.37 -9.23 1.33
N PHE A 100 7.25 -9.70 0.09
CA PHE A 100 6.85 -8.89 -1.05
C PHE A 100 5.51 -9.40 -1.58
N ILE A 101 4.51 -8.54 -1.64
CA ILE A 101 3.17 -8.86 -2.17
C ILE A 101 2.97 -8.05 -3.45
N PHE A 102 2.87 -8.74 -4.58
CA PHE A 102 2.67 -8.14 -5.89
C PHE A 102 1.21 -8.23 -6.32
N TRP A 103 0.71 -7.17 -6.95
CA TRP A 103 -0.66 -7.12 -7.46
C TRP A 103 -0.71 -6.42 -8.82
N GLY A 104 -1.70 -6.77 -9.65
CA GLY A 104 -1.83 -6.19 -10.98
C GLY A 104 -3.06 -6.63 -11.75
N PRO A 105 -3.34 -5.99 -12.90
CA PRO A 105 -4.35 -6.43 -13.84
C PRO A 105 -4.12 -7.87 -14.31
N GLY A 106 -5.22 -8.61 -14.52
CA GLY A 106 -5.15 -10.03 -14.86
C GLY A 106 -4.30 -10.34 -16.10
N ASN A 107 -4.32 -9.48 -17.11
CA ASN A 107 -3.51 -9.64 -18.33
C ASN A 107 -1.99 -9.57 -18.08
N HIS A 108 -1.54 -8.78 -17.08
CA HIS A 108 -0.13 -8.69 -16.70
C HIS A 108 0.31 -9.82 -15.75
N MET A 109 -0.64 -10.43 -15.06
CA MET A 109 -0.42 -11.45 -14.03
C MET A 109 -0.75 -12.88 -14.50
N ARG A 110 -0.95 -13.08 -15.82
CA ARG A 110 -1.25 -14.40 -16.40
C ARG A 110 -0.10 -15.38 -16.19
N GLN A 111 -0.44 -16.64 -15.90
CA GLN A 111 0.53 -17.73 -15.68
C GLN A 111 0.84 -18.54 -16.94
N ASP A 112 0.14 -18.26 -18.04
CA ASP A 112 0.24 -18.97 -19.34
C ASP A 112 1.46 -18.53 -20.18
N GLY A 113 2.45 -17.90 -19.54
CA GLY A 113 3.63 -17.34 -20.21
C GLY A 113 3.40 -15.99 -20.88
N LYS A 114 2.17 -15.46 -20.94
CA LYS A 114 1.88 -14.14 -21.55
C LYS A 114 1.82 -12.99 -20.53
N GLY A 115 1.85 -13.29 -19.23
CA GLY A 115 1.82 -12.28 -18.17
C GLY A 115 3.19 -11.67 -17.94
N LEU A 116 3.46 -10.50 -18.52
CA LEU A 116 4.76 -9.81 -18.42
C LEU A 116 5.24 -9.65 -16.97
N VAL A 117 4.35 -9.26 -16.05
CA VAL A 117 4.73 -9.08 -14.64
C VAL A 117 4.93 -10.42 -13.95
N TYR A 118 4.03 -11.38 -14.16
CA TYR A 118 4.19 -12.72 -13.59
C TYR A 118 5.53 -13.38 -14.01
N ASN A 119 5.88 -13.26 -15.29
CA ASN A 119 7.14 -13.79 -15.83
C ASN A 119 8.37 -13.13 -15.17
N ASN A 120 8.34 -11.81 -14.97
CA ASN A 120 9.40 -11.09 -14.26
C ASN A 120 9.54 -11.55 -12.80
N LEU A 121 8.41 -11.79 -12.11
CA LEU A 121 8.42 -12.30 -10.73
C LEU A 121 8.96 -13.73 -10.66
N ARG A 122 8.65 -14.57 -11.64
CA ARG A 122 9.23 -15.92 -11.77
C ARG A 122 10.75 -15.84 -11.93
N LEU A 123 11.26 -14.97 -12.79
CA LEU A 123 12.71 -14.76 -12.96
C LEU A 123 13.36 -14.24 -11.67
N LEU A 124 12.71 -13.28 -10.99
CA LEU A 124 13.17 -12.78 -9.69
C LEU A 124 13.28 -13.92 -8.68
N LYS A 125 12.27 -14.79 -8.58
CA LYS A 125 12.28 -15.92 -7.65
C LYS A 125 13.33 -16.97 -8.01
N GLN A 126 13.66 -17.14 -9.29
CA GLN A 126 14.77 -17.98 -9.74
C GLN A 126 16.12 -17.40 -9.30
N MET A 127 16.33 -16.09 -9.50
CA MET A 127 17.58 -15.41 -9.14
C MET A 127 17.75 -15.23 -7.63
N MET A 128 16.65 -15.06 -6.90
CA MET A 128 16.64 -14.84 -5.45
C MET A 128 15.69 -15.83 -4.75
N PRO A 129 16.04 -17.13 -4.64
CA PRO A 129 15.13 -18.15 -4.12
C PRO A 129 14.69 -17.92 -2.68
N LYS A 130 15.50 -17.21 -1.87
CA LYS A 130 15.21 -16.88 -0.48
C LYS A 130 14.21 -15.73 -0.32
N LEU A 131 13.96 -14.94 -1.37
CA LEU A 131 13.04 -13.80 -1.30
C LEU A 131 11.60 -14.29 -1.12
N GLN A 132 10.87 -13.73 -0.15
CA GLN A 132 9.49 -14.12 0.13
C GLN A 132 8.53 -13.42 -0.84
N VAL A 133 8.26 -14.03 -1.99
CA VAL A 133 7.44 -13.45 -3.07
C VAL A 133 6.02 -14.02 -3.04
N TYR A 134 5.05 -13.12 -2.93
CA TYR A 134 3.62 -13.41 -2.92
C TYR A 134 2.89 -12.62 -4.01
N VAL A 135 1.77 -13.16 -4.48
CA VAL A 135 0.92 -12.55 -5.49
C VAL A 135 -0.52 -12.50 -5.00
N ILE A 136 -1.18 -11.34 -5.13
CA ILE A 136 -2.63 -11.23 -4.90
C ILE A 136 -3.35 -11.96 -6.03
N SER A 137 -4.09 -13.01 -5.69
CA SER A 137 -4.83 -13.79 -6.69
C SER A 137 -6.01 -13.03 -7.29
N GLY A 138 -6.51 -13.50 -8.44
CA GLY A 138 -7.71 -12.93 -9.05
C GLY A 138 -8.93 -12.92 -8.12
N LEU A 139 -9.12 -13.97 -7.32
CA LEU A 139 -10.21 -14.03 -6.33
C LEU A 139 -10.03 -12.98 -5.22
N LYS A 140 -8.80 -12.80 -4.71
CA LYS A 140 -8.53 -11.78 -3.70
C LYS A 140 -8.70 -10.36 -4.27
N MET A 141 -8.33 -10.14 -5.54
CA MET A 141 -8.58 -8.88 -6.24
C MET A 141 -10.09 -8.57 -6.30
N LEU A 142 -10.93 -9.55 -6.63
CA LEU A 142 -12.39 -9.39 -6.60
C LEU A 142 -12.90 -9.07 -5.20
N HIS A 143 -12.35 -9.71 -4.16
CA HIS A 143 -12.71 -9.41 -2.79
C HIS A 143 -12.36 -7.96 -2.38
N PHE A 144 -11.21 -7.43 -2.80
CA PHE A 144 -10.87 -6.03 -2.57
C PHE A 144 -11.78 -5.06 -3.34
N ASP A 145 -12.20 -5.43 -4.56
CA ASP A 145 -13.18 -4.66 -5.34
C ASP A 145 -14.54 -4.61 -4.61
N GLU A 146 -15.03 -5.75 -4.09
CA GLU A 146 -16.28 -5.81 -3.34
C GLU A 146 -16.21 -5.08 -2.00
N LEU A 147 -15.07 -5.16 -1.29
CA LEU A 147 -14.85 -4.38 -0.08
C LEU A 147 -14.95 -2.87 -0.38
N PHE A 148 -14.29 -2.40 -1.45
CA PHE A 148 -14.36 -0.99 -1.84
C PHE A 148 -15.79 -0.57 -2.16
N LYS A 149 -16.52 -1.40 -2.92
CA LYS A 149 -17.92 -1.15 -3.26
C LYS A 149 -18.82 -1.11 -2.03
N LYS A 150 -18.63 -2.02 -1.08
CA LYS A 150 -19.37 -2.05 0.19
C LYS A 150 -19.13 -0.79 1.03
N GLU A 151 -17.88 -0.35 1.13
CA GLU A 151 -17.50 0.80 1.96
C GLU A 151 -17.88 2.15 1.34
N THR A 152 -18.01 2.22 0.02
CA THR A 152 -18.16 3.50 -0.71
C THR A 152 -19.46 3.63 -1.49
N GLY A 153 -20.18 2.53 -1.70
CA GLY A 153 -21.27 2.44 -2.67
C GLY A 153 -20.83 2.54 -4.14
N LYS A 154 -19.54 2.71 -4.42
CA LYS A 154 -19.00 2.92 -5.78
C LYS A 154 -18.41 1.63 -6.33
N ASP A 155 -18.87 1.24 -7.51
CA ASP A 155 -18.26 0.15 -8.24
C ASP A 155 -17.05 0.66 -9.04
N ARG A 156 -15.88 0.11 -8.73
CA ARG A 156 -14.62 0.48 -9.37
C ARG A 156 -14.66 0.26 -10.89
N LYS A 157 -15.19 -0.88 -11.35
CA LYS A 157 -15.24 -1.24 -12.77
C LYS A 157 -16.22 -0.34 -13.52
N LYS A 158 -17.41 -0.08 -12.94
CA LYS A 158 -18.38 0.85 -13.54
C LYS A 158 -17.86 2.28 -13.59
N SER A 159 -17.06 2.69 -12.61
CA SER A 159 -16.45 4.03 -12.55
C SER A 159 -15.11 4.15 -13.28
N ASN A 160 -14.71 3.10 -14.03
CA ASN A 160 -13.45 2.97 -14.77
C ASN A 160 -12.20 3.41 -13.98
N SER A 161 -12.15 3.06 -12.70
CA SER A 161 -11.06 3.44 -11.80
C SER A 161 -10.22 2.23 -11.38
N TRP A 162 -9.09 2.49 -10.70
CA TRP A 162 -8.27 1.47 -10.05
C TRP A 162 -8.13 1.76 -8.57
N LEU A 163 -8.13 0.72 -7.74
CA LEU A 163 -7.75 0.85 -6.33
C LEU A 163 -6.27 1.21 -6.26
N SER A 164 -5.90 2.08 -5.34
CA SER A 164 -4.50 2.44 -5.14
C SER A 164 -3.73 1.31 -4.44
N THR A 165 -2.40 1.36 -4.49
CA THR A 165 -1.57 0.49 -3.63
C THR A 165 -1.86 0.75 -2.15
N GLY A 166 -2.23 1.97 -1.78
CA GLY A 166 -2.64 2.33 -0.42
C GLY A 166 -3.88 1.57 0.04
N TRP A 167 -4.87 1.39 -0.84
CA TRP A 167 -6.05 0.56 -0.55
C TRP A 167 -5.68 -0.89 -0.24
N PHE A 168 -4.94 -1.54 -1.13
CA PHE A 168 -4.48 -2.92 -0.90
C PHE A 168 -3.67 -3.03 0.38
N THR A 169 -2.80 -2.05 0.65
CA THR A 169 -1.91 -2.08 1.82
C THR A 169 -2.68 -1.88 3.12
N MET A 170 -3.64 -0.95 3.19
CA MET A 170 -4.50 -0.79 4.37
C MET A 170 -5.36 -2.02 4.61
N ALA A 171 -6.01 -2.56 3.58
CA ALA A 171 -6.83 -3.76 3.74
C ALA A 171 -6.01 -4.98 4.17
N ILE A 172 -4.79 -5.15 3.67
CA ILE A 172 -3.87 -6.19 4.15
C ILE A 172 -3.44 -5.92 5.58
N ALA A 173 -3.09 -4.68 5.94
CA ALA A 173 -2.69 -4.31 7.29
C ALA A 173 -3.80 -4.61 8.32
N MET A 174 -5.06 -4.40 7.96
CA MET A 174 -6.23 -4.76 8.77
C MET A 174 -6.34 -6.26 9.06
N GLU A 175 -5.83 -7.12 8.17
CA GLU A 175 -5.86 -8.58 8.36
C GLU A 175 -4.69 -9.10 9.20
N ILE A 176 -3.59 -8.35 9.31
CA ILE A 176 -2.33 -8.83 9.90
C ILE A 176 -1.88 -8.05 11.14
N CYS A 177 -2.45 -6.88 11.42
CA CYS A 177 -1.99 -5.98 12.49
C CYS A 177 -3.08 -5.80 13.56
N ASP A 178 -2.73 -5.94 14.84
CA ASP A 178 -3.65 -5.59 15.94
C ASP A 178 -3.72 -4.06 16.16
N ARG A 179 -2.64 -3.32 15.86
CA ARG A 179 -2.57 -1.85 15.81
C ARG A 179 -1.84 -1.37 14.55
N ILE A 180 -2.41 -0.37 13.88
CA ILE A 180 -1.82 0.25 12.68
C ILE A 180 -1.47 1.71 12.96
N ASN A 181 -0.20 2.06 12.78
CA ASN A 181 0.28 3.44 12.84
C ASN A 181 0.63 3.85 11.39
N VAL A 182 -0.14 4.77 10.81
CA VAL A 182 -0.01 5.22 9.43
C VAL A 182 0.78 6.53 9.42
N TYR A 183 1.88 6.58 8.68
CA TYR A 183 2.75 7.76 8.58
C TYR A 183 2.69 8.35 7.17
N GLY A 184 2.56 9.67 7.04
CA GLY A 184 2.56 10.34 5.74
C GLY A 184 1.18 10.32 5.07
N MET A 185 0.08 10.37 5.81
CA MET A 185 -1.25 10.35 5.20
C MET A 185 -2.04 11.55 5.68
N ILE A 186 -2.38 12.46 4.78
CA ILE A 186 -3.28 13.60 5.07
C ILE A 186 -4.74 13.14 5.25
N PRO A 187 -5.56 13.88 6.01
CA PRO A 187 -7.00 13.61 6.10
C PRO A 187 -7.71 13.87 4.76
N PRO A 188 -8.90 13.28 4.52
CA PRO A 188 -9.58 13.31 3.23
C PRO A 188 -10.00 14.72 2.75
N ASP A 189 -10.20 15.65 3.67
CA ASP A 189 -10.61 17.03 3.42
C ASP A 189 -9.44 18.01 3.27
N PHE A 190 -8.21 17.59 3.60
CA PHE A 190 -7.01 18.44 3.61
C PHE A 190 -6.84 19.28 2.34
N CYS A 191 -6.95 18.65 1.15
CA CYS A 191 -6.74 19.33 -0.13
C CYS A 191 -7.89 20.22 -0.59
N ASN A 192 -9.04 20.23 0.11
CA ASN A 192 -10.17 21.10 -0.19
C ASN A 192 -10.31 22.26 0.82
N SER A 193 -9.59 22.19 1.93
CA SER A 193 -9.58 23.23 2.96
C SER A 193 -8.44 24.22 2.68
N PRO A 194 -8.61 25.53 2.96
CA PRO A 194 -7.50 26.47 3.01
C PRO A 194 -6.58 26.07 4.18
N SER A 195 -5.64 25.17 3.91
CA SER A 195 -4.66 24.72 4.89
C SER A 195 -3.51 25.72 4.96
N PRO A 196 -3.04 26.11 6.15
CA PRO A 196 -1.82 26.90 6.31
C PRO A 196 -0.54 26.08 6.04
N GLU A 197 -0.64 24.77 5.84
CA GLU A 197 0.50 23.89 5.60
C GLU A 197 1.10 24.07 4.18
N PRO A 198 2.44 24.00 4.04
CA PRO A 198 3.08 24.07 2.73
C PRO A 198 2.64 22.94 1.81
N SER A 199 2.52 23.25 0.52
CA SER A 199 2.44 22.25 -0.55
C SER A 199 3.68 21.34 -0.49
N VAL A 200 3.45 20.03 -0.52
CA VAL A 200 4.51 19.00 -0.51
C VAL A 200 4.49 18.20 -1.81
N PRO A 201 5.64 17.64 -2.24
CA PRO A 201 5.65 16.71 -3.36
C PRO A 201 4.82 15.47 -3.05
N TYR A 202 4.26 14.86 -4.09
CA TYR A 202 3.48 13.62 -4.00
C TYR A 202 4.29 12.47 -3.41
N HIS A 203 5.59 12.44 -3.70
CA HIS A 203 6.52 11.48 -3.13
C HIS A 203 7.68 12.15 -2.38
N TYR A 204 8.03 11.66 -1.18
CA TYR A 204 9.18 12.17 -0.42
C TYR A 204 10.52 12.01 -1.14
N TYR A 205 10.60 11.05 -2.06
CA TYR A 205 11.81 10.74 -2.83
C TYR A 205 11.84 11.38 -4.22
N GLU A 206 10.87 12.23 -4.53
CA GLU A 206 10.79 13.00 -5.78
C GLU A 206 10.53 14.46 -5.44
N PRO A 207 11.51 15.21 -4.91
CA PRO A 207 11.31 16.59 -4.45
C PRO A 207 10.88 17.55 -5.56
N ALA A 208 11.24 17.25 -6.82
CA ALA A 208 10.78 17.98 -8.01
C ALA A 208 9.53 17.34 -8.67
N GLY A 209 8.87 16.41 -7.97
CA GLY A 209 7.69 15.70 -8.44
C GLY A 209 6.42 16.57 -8.43
N LEU A 210 5.30 15.96 -8.82
CA LEU A 210 3.99 16.63 -8.78
C LEU A 210 3.61 16.97 -7.34
N ASP A 211 2.89 18.08 -7.16
CA ASP A 211 2.27 18.40 -5.87
C ASP A 211 1.26 17.33 -5.43
N GLU A 212 1.28 16.98 -4.14
CA GLU A 212 0.45 15.91 -3.59
C GLU A 212 -1.04 16.17 -3.79
N CYS A 213 -1.51 17.38 -3.46
CA CYS A 213 -2.94 17.71 -3.54
C CYS A 213 -3.43 17.80 -4.99
N LYS A 214 -2.64 18.38 -5.90
CA LYS A 214 -2.94 18.36 -7.34
C LYS A 214 -3.06 16.93 -7.85
N MET A 215 -2.17 16.03 -7.43
CA MET A 215 -2.24 14.63 -7.82
C MET A 215 -3.50 13.95 -7.29
N TYR A 216 -3.82 14.12 -6.00
CA TYR A 216 -5.01 13.54 -5.41
C TYR A 216 -6.30 14.05 -6.05
N LEU A 217 -6.44 15.36 -6.25
CA LEU A 217 -7.63 15.96 -6.84
C LEU A 217 -7.81 15.57 -8.30
N SER A 218 -6.73 15.53 -9.08
CA SER A 218 -6.77 15.11 -10.49
C SER A 218 -7.24 13.67 -10.63
N HIS A 219 -6.69 12.74 -9.83
CA HIS A 219 -7.11 11.34 -9.84
C HIS A 219 -8.53 11.15 -9.31
N GLU A 220 -8.89 11.82 -8.21
CA GLU A 220 -10.23 11.71 -7.62
C GLU A 220 -11.32 12.15 -8.61
N ARG A 221 -11.06 13.16 -9.44
CA ARG A 221 -12.00 13.68 -10.46
C ARG A 221 -11.91 12.98 -11.81
N GLY A 222 -10.93 12.10 -12.00
CA GLY A 222 -10.73 11.35 -13.24
C GLY A 222 -11.98 10.56 -13.67
N ARG A 223 -12.23 10.52 -14.98
CA ARG A 223 -13.34 9.76 -15.60
C ARG A 223 -12.87 8.74 -16.64
N HIS A 224 -11.64 8.87 -17.12
CA HIS A 224 -11.03 8.02 -18.14
C HIS A 224 -9.55 7.78 -17.81
N GLY A 225 -9.05 6.59 -18.11
CA GLY A 225 -7.64 6.23 -17.91
C GLY A 225 -7.34 5.57 -16.56
N SER A 226 -6.05 5.53 -16.19
CA SER A 226 -5.57 4.86 -14.97
C SER A 226 -5.59 5.82 -13.77
N HIS A 227 -6.78 6.20 -13.32
CA HIS A 227 -6.94 7.07 -12.14
C HIS A 227 -7.41 6.28 -10.92
N HIS A 228 -7.15 6.87 -9.75
CA HIS A 228 -7.47 6.32 -8.43
C HIS A 228 -8.52 7.18 -7.73
N ARG A 229 -9.20 6.63 -6.73
CA ARG A 229 -10.13 7.40 -5.89
C ARG A 229 -9.49 7.70 -4.54
N PHE A 230 -8.34 8.39 -4.54
CA PHE A 230 -7.51 8.58 -3.36
C PHE A 230 -8.24 9.25 -2.18
N ILE A 231 -9.11 10.23 -2.44
CA ILE A 231 -9.88 10.92 -1.39
C ILE A 231 -11.01 10.01 -0.92
N THR A 232 -11.69 9.32 -1.83
CA THR A 232 -12.71 8.32 -1.46
C THR A 232 -12.09 7.21 -0.58
N GLU A 233 -10.92 6.68 -0.93
CA GLU A 233 -10.21 5.66 -0.13
C GLU A 233 -9.83 6.21 1.27
N LYS A 234 -9.30 7.44 1.35
CA LYS A 234 -8.98 8.09 2.63
C LYS A 234 -10.20 8.28 3.53
N ARG A 235 -11.39 8.54 2.97
CA ARG A 235 -12.63 8.59 3.75
C ARG A 235 -12.97 7.24 4.37
N VAL A 236 -12.76 6.15 3.65
CA VAL A 236 -12.92 4.80 4.20
C VAL A 236 -11.90 4.55 5.32
N PHE A 237 -10.64 4.93 5.14
CA PHE A 237 -9.64 4.76 6.19
C PHE A 237 -9.97 5.58 7.45
N ALA A 238 -10.49 6.79 7.28
CA ALA A 238 -11.02 7.59 8.38
C ALA A 238 -12.20 6.90 9.07
N ASN A 239 -13.12 6.27 8.33
CA ASN A 239 -14.21 5.49 8.91
C ASN A 239 -13.69 4.27 9.67
N TRP A 240 -12.75 3.51 9.11
CA TRP A 240 -12.11 2.37 9.78
C TRP A 240 -11.40 2.81 11.06
N ALA A 241 -10.72 3.96 11.07
CA ALA A 241 -10.05 4.47 12.27
C ALA A 241 -11.01 4.91 13.40
N ARG A 242 -12.31 5.06 13.13
CA ARG A 242 -13.33 5.22 14.20
C ARG A 242 -13.69 3.90 14.88
N MET A 243 -13.47 2.77 14.21
CA MET A 243 -13.91 1.44 14.65
C MET A 243 -12.74 0.55 15.08
N PHE A 244 -11.55 0.80 14.55
CA PHE A 244 -10.37 -0.03 14.71
C PHE A 244 -9.17 0.79 15.20
N ASN A 245 -8.15 0.09 15.69
CA ASN A 245 -6.96 0.68 16.31
C ASN A 245 -5.97 1.23 15.24
N ILE A 246 -6.41 2.25 14.50
CA ILE A 246 -5.64 2.92 13.44
C ILE A 246 -5.35 4.37 13.88
N HIS A 247 -4.08 4.77 13.77
CA HIS A 247 -3.60 6.10 14.17
C HIS A 247 -2.84 6.72 13.01
N PHE A 248 -3.05 8.02 12.74
CA PHE A 248 -2.39 8.74 11.65
C PHE A 248 -1.39 9.74 12.19
N TYR A 249 -0.24 9.77 11.54
CA TYR A 249 0.89 10.60 11.88
C TYR A 249 1.44 11.29 10.64
N GLN A 250 1.99 12.48 10.84
CA GLN A 250 2.64 13.28 9.79
C GLN A 250 1.77 13.50 8.53
N PRO A 251 0.74 14.37 8.58
CA PRO A 251 0.31 15.14 9.75
C PRO A 251 -0.46 14.27 10.76
N ASP A 252 -0.47 14.70 12.03
CA ASP A 252 -1.22 14.00 13.08
C ASP A 252 -2.70 14.38 12.99
N TRP A 253 -3.58 13.39 12.80
CA TRP A 253 -5.03 13.62 12.78
C TRP A 253 -5.79 12.38 13.24
N ARG A 254 -7.05 12.60 13.60
CA ARG A 254 -7.98 11.56 14.06
C ARG A 254 -9.39 11.91 13.58
N PRO A 255 -10.15 10.93 13.04
CA PRO A 255 -11.52 11.17 12.64
C PRO A 255 -12.36 11.55 13.87
N ALA A 256 -13.32 12.46 13.69
CA ALA A 256 -14.28 12.80 14.74
C ALA A 256 -15.02 11.53 15.22
N PRO A 257 -15.35 11.40 16.51
CA PRO A 257 -16.13 10.27 17.02
C PRO A 257 -17.46 10.11 16.26
N VAL A 258 -17.98 8.88 16.17
CA VAL A 258 -19.34 8.68 15.68
C VAL A 258 -20.29 9.27 16.74
N THR A 259 -20.93 10.40 16.43
CA THR A 259 -22.01 10.94 17.25
C THR A 259 -23.16 9.92 17.23
N LYS A 260 -23.37 9.21 18.34
CA LYS A 260 -24.61 8.47 18.54
C LYS A 260 -25.71 9.51 18.68
N ASN A 261 -26.54 9.68 17.65
CA ASN A 261 -27.81 10.36 17.86
C ASN A 261 -28.61 9.51 18.84
N SER A 262 -28.83 10.07 20.04
CA SER A 262 -29.79 9.59 21.01
C SER A 262 -31.20 9.81 20.45
N THR A 263 -31.66 8.87 19.63
CA THR A 263 -33.07 8.71 19.29
C THR A 263 -33.38 7.23 19.41
N ASP A 264 -33.51 6.79 20.66
CA ASP A 264 -34.34 5.66 21.07
C ASP A 264 -34.80 6.02 22.49
N SER A 265 -35.91 6.76 22.54
CA SER A 265 -36.76 6.97 23.71
C SER A 265 -38.15 6.48 23.35
#